data_AF-A0A126P6A6-F1
#
_entry.id   AF-A0A126P6A6-F1
#
_cell.length_a   1.000
_cell.length_b   1.000
_cell.length_c   1.000
_cell.angle_alpha   90.00
_cell.angle_beta   90.00
_cell.angle_gamma   90.00
#
_symmetry.space_group_name_H-M   'P 1'
#
loop_
_entity.id
_entity.type
_entity.pdbx_description
1 polymer ?
#
loop_
_entity_poly.entity_id
_entity_poly.type
_entity_poly.pdbx_seq_one_letter_code
_entity_poly.pdbx_strand_id
1 'polypeptide(L)'
;MPKSEQPAAQGSGPQLDRRYYIDVVRPLLGPVPLMAAVQADLPRFSPSLLADFEQTRGEAGALKTGDEFHIKILGPWNGSVRVTEVGATFFEFVTLEGHPEAGRIRFETHALDGRPDALRFEIHSVARSRDGLVAFAYDTIGGGKLMQQATWVDFCQRVAQASGGQALGPVTVETTRHANDGTAEYTVSHA
;
A
#
# COMPACT_ATOMS: atom_id res chain seq x y z
N MET A 1 1.98 9.27 24.39
CA MET A 1 0.57 9.04 24.00
C MET A 1 0.56 8.42 22.61
N PRO A 2 -0.36 7.49 22.30
CA PRO A 2 -0.48 6.97 20.94
C PRO A 2 -0.82 8.12 19.99
N LYS A 3 -0.19 8.13 18.80
CA LYS A 3 -0.45 9.18 17.80
C LYS A 3 -1.90 9.10 17.33
N SER A 4 -2.52 10.25 17.09
CA SER A 4 -3.89 10.30 16.56
C SER A 4 -3.94 9.78 15.13
N GLU A 5 -5.09 9.29 14.68
CA GLU A 5 -5.31 8.93 13.28
C GLU A 5 -5.41 10.19 12.42
N GLN A 6 -4.85 10.11 11.21
CA GLN A 6 -4.84 11.17 10.20
C GLN A 6 -5.62 10.68 8.96
N PRO A 7 -6.96 10.55 9.02
CA PRO A 7 -7.77 10.15 7.87
C PRO A 7 -7.74 11.19 6.75
N ALA A 8 -8.13 10.81 5.53
CA ALA A 8 -8.13 11.69 4.36
C ALA A 8 -8.89 13.01 4.59
N ALA A 9 -9.93 13.03 5.43
CA ALA A 9 -10.66 14.26 5.78
C ALA A 9 -9.78 15.34 6.44
N GLN A 10 -8.64 14.97 7.05
CA GLN A 10 -7.67 15.91 7.64
C GLN A 10 -6.59 16.39 6.65
N GLY A 11 -6.54 15.81 5.44
CA GLY A 11 -5.62 16.22 4.39
C GLY A 11 -6.16 17.38 3.55
N SER A 12 -5.30 17.90 2.69
CA SER A 12 -5.55 19.04 1.81
C SER A 12 -5.28 18.69 0.34
N GLY A 13 -5.87 19.48 -0.57
CA GLY A 13 -5.74 19.26 -2.00
C GLY A 13 -6.56 18.08 -2.54
N PRO A 14 -6.22 17.56 -3.73
CA PRO A 14 -6.94 16.45 -4.37
C PRO A 14 -6.80 15.16 -3.57
N GLN A 15 -7.79 14.28 -3.69
CA GLN A 15 -7.66 12.90 -3.25
C GLN A 15 -7.01 12.07 -4.36
N LEU A 16 -6.00 11.30 -4.01
CA LEU A 16 -5.38 10.30 -4.86
C LEU A 16 -5.90 8.93 -4.44
N ASP A 17 -6.53 8.25 -5.38
CA ASP A 17 -6.83 6.82 -5.32
C ASP A 17 -5.78 6.10 -6.17
N ARG A 18 -5.00 5.21 -5.56
CA ARG A 18 -3.91 4.49 -6.23
C ARG A 18 -4.05 3.00 -5.99
N ARG A 19 -4.00 2.22 -7.06
CA ARG A 19 -4.06 0.76 -7.02
C ARG A 19 -2.80 0.20 -7.63
N TYR A 20 -2.13 -0.67 -6.88
CA TYR A 20 -0.97 -1.44 -7.32
C TYR A 20 -1.37 -2.91 -7.27
N TYR A 21 -1.42 -3.58 -8.42
CA TYR A 21 -1.85 -4.98 -8.42
C TYR A 21 -1.06 -5.84 -9.39
N ILE A 22 -1.03 -7.13 -9.07
CA ILE A 22 -0.42 -8.18 -9.89
C ILE A 22 -1.33 -9.39 -9.92
N ASP A 23 -1.55 -9.89 -11.13
CA ASP A 23 -2.32 -11.11 -11.35
C ASP A 23 -1.37 -12.29 -11.48
N VAL A 24 -1.68 -13.37 -10.79
CA VAL A 24 -0.84 -14.57 -10.71
C VAL A 24 -1.67 -15.79 -11.09
N VAL A 25 -1.17 -16.58 -12.05
CA VAL A 25 -1.76 -17.87 -12.42
C VAL A 25 -1.04 -19.03 -11.77
N ARG A 26 -1.80 -20.13 -11.56
CA ARG A 26 -1.30 -21.37 -10.96
C ARG A 26 -0.57 -21.15 -9.63
N PRO A 27 -1.09 -20.31 -8.71
CA PRO A 27 -0.47 -20.14 -7.41
C PRO A 27 -0.56 -21.45 -6.61
N LEU A 28 0.48 -21.75 -5.84
CA LEU A 28 0.47 -22.85 -4.88
C LEU A 28 -0.32 -22.48 -3.62
N LEU A 29 -0.35 -21.18 -3.29
CA LEU A 29 -1.12 -20.63 -2.19
C LEU A 29 -2.35 -19.89 -2.73
N GLY A 30 -3.54 -20.29 -2.27
CA GLY A 30 -4.76 -19.51 -2.50
C GLY A 30 -4.77 -18.18 -1.72
N PRO A 31 -5.81 -17.34 -1.90
CA PRO A 31 -5.88 -16.01 -1.29
C PRO A 31 -5.68 -16.00 0.24
N VAL A 32 -6.38 -16.87 0.97
CA VAL A 32 -6.30 -16.93 2.44
C VAL A 32 -4.89 -17.28 2.94
N PRO A 33 -4.27 -18.42 2.54
CA PRO A 33 -2.93 -18.74 3.02
C PRO A 33 -1.84 -17.77 2.53
N LEU A 34 -2.02 -17.15 1.35
CA LEU A 34 -1.10 -16.12 0.88
C LEU A 34 -1.17 -14.87 1.76
N MET A 35 -2.38 -14.38 2.07
CA MET A 35 -2.55 -13.23 2.97
C MET A 35 -2.06 -13.54 4.38
N ALA A 36 -2.30 -14.74 4.89
CA ALA A 36 -1.78 -15.16 6.19
C ALA A 36 -0.25 -15.10 6.24
N ALA A 37 0.44 -15.45 5.14
CA ALA A 37 1.89 -15.29 5.04
C ALA A 37 2.32 -13.81 5.06
N VAL A 38 1.58 -12.92 4.39
CA VAL A 38 1.83 -11.47 4.40
C VAL A 38 1.61 -10.88 5.80
N GLN A 39 0.50 -11.22 6.46
CA GLN A 39 0.16 -10.76 7.80
C GLN A 39 1.11 -11.29 8.89
N ALA A 40 1.77 -12.42 8.66
CA ALA A 40 2.74 -12.98 9.61
C ALA A 40 4.09 -12.26 9.61
N ASP A 41 4.47 -11.64 8.48
CA ASP A 41 5.77 -10.99 8.31
C ASP A 41 5.72 -9.95 7.18
N LEU A 42 5.12 -8.78 7.45
CA LEU A 42 5.07 -7.67 6.50
C LEU A 42 6.47 -7.23 6.01
N PRO A 43 7.49 -7.07 6.90
CA PRO A 43 8.82 -6.63 6.48
C PRO A 43 9.46 -7.53 5.41
N ARG A 44 9.19 -8.84 5.42
CA ARG A 44 9.68 -9.77 4.39
C ARG A 44 9.23 -9.41 2.96
N PHE A 45 8.07 -8.78 2.82
CA PHE A 45 7.52 -8.35 1.53
C PHE A 45 7.89 -6.92 1.18
N SER A 46 8.53 -6.18 2.09
CA SER A 46 9.03 -4.85 1.79
C SER A 46 10.38 -4.91 1.04
N PRO A 47 10.60 -4.06 0.03
CA PRO A 47 11.94 -3.84 -0.52
C PRO A 47 12.86 -3.25 0.54
N SER A 48 13.66 -4.07 1.22
CA SER A 48 14.61 -3.59 2.27
C SER A 48 15.53 -2.42 1.87
N LEU A 49 15.80 -2.22 0.56
CA LEU A 49 16.59 -1.10 0.04
C LEU A 49 15.79 0.21 -0.08
N LEU A 50 14.46 0.12 -0.19
CA LEU A 50 13.58 1.25 -0.46
C LEU A 50 12.69 1.57 0.74
N ALA A 51 12.30 0.55 1.50
CA ALA A 51 11.47 0.70 2.67
C ALA A 51 11.78 -0.30 3.80
N ASP A 52 11.54 0.15 5.03
CA ASP A 52 11.64 -0.64 6.25
C ASP A 52 10.35 -0.47 7.07
N PHE A 53 9.75 -1.58 7.47
CA PHE A 53 8.53 -1.62 8.26
C PHE A 53 8.89 -1.97 9.71
N GLU A 54 9.06 -0.96 10.54
CA GLU A 54 9.41 -1.15 11.94
C GLU A 54 8.13 -1.22 12.79
N GLN A 55 7.84 -2.38 13.40
CA GLN A 55 6.72 -2.48 14.33
C GLN A 55 7.04 -1.69 15.61
N THR A 56 6.31 -0.61 15.83
CA THR A 56 6.49 0.31 16.99
C THR A 56 5.51 0.04 18.12
N ARG A 57 4.41 -0.65 17.80
CA ARG A 57 3.41 -1.11 18.77
C ARG A 57 2.80 -2.42 18.29
N GLY A 58 2.62 -3.35 19.22
CA GLY A 58 2.12 -4.69 18.95
C GLY A 58 3.10 -5.74 19.45
N GLU A 59 2.78 -6.99 19.14
CA GLU A 59 3.66 -8.14 19.40
C GLU A 59 4.13 -8.70 18.07
N ALA A 60 5.36 -9.23 18.04
CA ALA A 60 5.86 -9.93 16.88
C ALA A 60 4.97 -11.16 16.57
N GLY A 61 4.67 -11.38 15.30
CA GLY A 61 3.80 -12.46 14.85
C GLY A 61 2.68 -11.95 13.94
N ALA A 62 1.52 -12.60 14.00
CA ALA A 62 0.38 -12.25 13.16
C ALA A 62 -0.13 -10.83 13.44
N LEU A 63 -0.34 -10.06 12.37
CA LEU A 63 -0.89 -8.70 12.38
C LEU A 63 -2.24 -8.63 13.13
N LYS A 64 -2.37 -7.66 14.03
CA LYS A 64 -3.60 -7.40 14.81
C LYS A 64 -4.07 -5.96 14.66
N THR A 65 -5.38 -5.74 14.75
CA THR A 65 -5.94 -4.38 14.88
C THR A 65 -5.29 -3.65 16.05
N GLY A 66 -4.85 -2.41 15.81
CA GLY A 66 -4.16 -1.59 16.79
C GLY A 66 -2.64 -1.67 16.75
N ASP A 67 -2.05 -2.62 16.02
CA ASP A 67 -0.61 -2.63 15.77
C ASP A 67 -0.19 -1.37 14.99
N GLU A 68 0.98 -0.83 15.31
CA GLU A 68 1.50 0.39 14.68
C GLU A 68 2.87 0.14 14.06
N PHE A 69 3.05 0.62 12.85
CA PHE A 69 4.30 0.51 12.10
C PHE A 69 4.85 1.90 11.78
N HIS A 70 6.15 2.06 11.90
CA HIS A 70 6.88 3.15 11.30
C HIS A 70 7.48 2.67 9.98
N ILE A 71 6.94 3.17 8.88
CA ILE A 71 7.41 2.87 7.53
C ILE A 71 8.46 3.91 7.19
N LYS A 72 9.71 3.48 7.08
CA LYS A 72 10.77 4.32 6.52
C LYS A 72 10.79 4.07 5.02
N ILE A 73 10.70 5.11 4.21
CA ILE A 73 10.90 5.01 2.76
C ILE A 73 12.05 5.96 2.43
N LEU A 74 13.03 5.52 1.64
CA LEU A 74 14.20 6.34 1.32
C LEU A 74 13.75 7.73 0.85
N GLY A 75 14.19 8.77 1.57
CA GLY A 75 13.74 10.15 1.38
C GLY A 75 12.80 10.63 2.49
N PRO A 76 12.01 11.69 2.26
CA PRO A 76 11.17 12.33 3.26
C PRO A 76 9.77 11.71 3.43
N TRP A 77 9.57 10.47 2.98
CA TRP A 77 8.24 9.80 2.97
C TRP A 77 8.01 8.90 4.18
N ASN A 78 8.82 9.04 5.22
CA ASN A 78 8.67 8.25 6.44
C ASN A 78 7.34 8.57 7.12
N GLY A 79 6.64 7.55 7.57
CA GLY A 79 5.28 7.68 8.03
C GLY A 79 4.91 6.62 9.07
N SER A 80 4.10 7.00 10.06
CA SER A 80 3.56 6.03 11.01
C SER A 80 2.14 5.64 10.58
N VAL A 81 1.82 4.35 10.66
CA VAL A 81 0.51 3.79 10.32
C VAL A 81 0.00 2.90 11.45
N ARG A 82 -1.32 2.71 11.53
CA ARG A 82 -1.96 1.77 12.45
C ARG A 82 -2.86 0.80 11.69
N VAL A 83 -2.85 -0.47 12.08
CA VAL A 83 -3.79 -1.47 11.58
C VAL A 83 -5.20 -1.17 12.10
N THR A 84 -6.15 -0.95 11.20
CA THR A 84 -7.56 -0.71 11.52
C THR A 84 -8.39 -1.97 11.35
N GLU A 85 -8.08 -2.79 10.35
CA GLU A 85 -8.81 -4.01 10.04
C GLU A 85 -7.86 -5.15 9.68
N VAL A 86 -8.26 -6.37 10.04
CA VAL A 86 -7.61 -7.62 9.64
C VAL A 86 -8.69 -8.63 9.29
N GLY A 87 -8.63 -9.19 8.09
CA GLY A 87 -9.50 -10.27 7.62
C GLY A 87 -8.69 -11.42 7.03
N ALA A 88 -9.38 -12.50 6.66
CA ALA A 88 -8.72 -13.70 6.11
C ALA A 88 -7.96 -13.45 4.80
N THR A 89 -8.36 -12.42 4.05
CA THR A 89 -7.80 -12.09 2.73
C THR A 89 -7.41 -10.62 2.59
N PHE A 90 -7.38 -9.86 3.70
CA PHE A 90 -7.01 -8.45 3.66
C PHE A 90 -6.53 -7.93 5.02
N PHE A 91 -5.91 -6.75 5.00
CA PHE A 91 -5.79 -5.88 6.18
C PHE A 91 -5.77 -4.42 5.71
N GLU A 92 -5.97 -3.49 6.65
CA GLU A 92 -5.96 -2.05 6.36
C GLU A 92 -5.09 -1.28 7.34
N PHE A 93 -4.36 -0.31 6.82
CA PHE A 93 -3.69 0.74 7.56
C PHE A 93 -4.44 2.07 7.47
N VAL A 94 -4.42 2.84 8.55
CA VAL A 94 -4.67 4.28 8.57
C VAL A 94 -3.36 5.02 8.85
N THR A 95 -3.14 6.15 8.17
CA THR A 95 -1.99 7.02 8.46
C THR A 95 -2.17 7.71 9.81
N LEU A 96 -1.09 7.90 10.56
CA LEU A 96 -1.10 8.58 11.86
C LEU A 96 -0.55 9.99 11.78
N GLU A 97 -0.77 10.78 12.83
CA GLU A 97 -0.25 12.14 12.96
C GLU A 97 1.26 12.23 12.64
N GLY A 98 1.61 13.20 11.79
CA GLY A 98 2.98 13.39 11.31
C GLY A 98 3.33 12.57 10.07
N HIS A 99 2.42 11.73 9.56
CA HIS A 99 2.55 11.08 8.25
C HIS A 99 2.42 12.13 7.12
N PRO A 100 3.22 12.07 6.04
CA PRO A 100 3.15 13.05 4.94
C PRO A 100 1.83 12.99 4.15
N GLU A 101 1.18 11.83 4.16
CA GLU A 101 -0.13 11.58 3.55
C GLU A 101 -1.19 11.36 4.64
N ALA A 102 -2.43 11.79 4.37
CA ALA A 102 -3.60 11.57 5.21
C ALA A 102 -4.55 10.62 4.48
N GLY A 103 -4.77 9.40 4.99
CA GLY A 103 -5.50 8.39 4.24
C GLY A 103 -5.49 6.98 4.83
N ARG A 104 -5.85 6.03 3.98
CA ARG A 104 -5.88 4.60 4.27
C ARG A 104 -5.15 3.82 3.18
N ILE A 105 -4.63 2.66 3.55
CA ILE A 105 -3.96 1.72 2.64
C ILE A 105 -4.50 0.33 2.94
N ARG A 106 -5.18 -0.26 1.97
CA ARG A 106 -5.72 -1.62 2.04
C ARG A 106 -4.84 -2.57 1.25
N PHE A 107 -4.54 -3.70 1.84
CA PHE A 107 -3.83 -4.80 1.20
C PHE A 107 -4.79 -5.96 1.11
N GLU A 108 -4.95 -6.54 -0.06
CA GLU A 108 -5.90 -7.62 -0.25
C GLU A 108 -5.46 -8.62 -1.30
N THR A 109 -6.02 -9.82 -1.20
CA THR A 109 -5.88 -10.85 -2.21
C THR A 109 -7.20 -11.55 -2.44
N HIS A 110 -7.51 -11.83 -3.68
CA HIS A 110 -8.76 -12.47 -4.06
C HIS A 110 -8.55 -13.31 -5.32
N ALA A 111 -9.42 -14.30 -5.55
CA ALA A 111 -9.43 -15.02 -6.82
C ALA A 111 -9.79 -14.05 -7.95
N LEU A 112 -9.18 -14.21 -9.12
CA LEU A 112 -9.49 -13.35 -10.26
C LEU A 112 -10.85 -13.75 -10.85
N ASP A 113 -11.71 -12.77 -11.10
CA ASP A 113 -13.05 -13.01 -11.64
C ASP A 113 -12.99 -13.83 -12.95
N GLY A 114 -13.77 -14.90 -13.00
CA GLY A 114 -13.81 -15.81 -14.15
C GLY A 114 -12.56 -16.70 -14.32
N ARG A 115 -11.56 -16.62 -13.42
CA ARG A 115 -10.35 -17.47 -13.44
C ARG A 115 -10.00 -17.97 -12.03
N PRO A 116 -10.63 -19.07 -11.56
CA PRO A 116 -10.42 -19.59 -10.20
C PRO A 116 -9.01 -20.15 -9.96
N ASP A 117 -8.24 -20.42 -11.02
CA ASP A 117 -6.83 -20.81 -10.97
C ASP A 117 -5.86 -19.61 -10.99
N ALA A 118 -6.40 -18.40 -10.90
CA ALA A 118 -5.67 -17.16 -10.81
C ALA A 118 -6.11 -16.37 -9.57
N LEU A 119 -5.18 -15.59 -9.02
CA LEU A 119 -5.46 -14.62 -7.98
C LEU A 119 -4.91 -13.26 -8.35
N ARG A 120 -5.46 -12.24 -7.71
CA ARG A 120 -4.90 -10.90 -7.63
C ARG A 120 -4.37 -10.67 -6.23
N PHE A 121 -3.22 -10.03 -6.15
CA PHE A 121 -2.82 -9.29 -4.97
C PHE A 121 -2.86 -7.79 -5.30
N GLU A 122 -3.44 -6.99 -4.41
CA GLU A 122 -3.67 -5.58 -4.61
C GLU A 122 -3.34 -4.76 -3.36
N ILE A 123 -2.70 -3.61 -3.58
CA ILE A 123 -2.55 -2.54 -2.61
C ILE A 123 -3.36 -1.35 -3.11
N HIS A 124 -4.37 -0.96 -2.35
CA HIS A 124 -5.25 0.18 -2.64
C HIS A 124 -5.02 1.29 -1.62
N SER A 125 -4.54 2.44 -2.08
CA SER A 125 -4.23 3.60 -1.26
C SER A 125 -5.15 4.75 -1.62
N VAL A 126 -5.90 5.26 -0.64
CA VAL A 126 -6.74 6.45 -0.78
C VAL A 126 -6.25 7.51 0.20
N ALA A 127 -5.67 8.59 -0.32
CA ALA A 127 -5.05 9.61 0.51
C ALA A 127 -5.09 11.01 -0.09
N ARG A 128 -4.93 12.01 0.79
CA ARG A 128 -4.69 13.43 0.46
C ARG A 128 -3.34 13.85 1.04
N SER A 129 -2.76 14.95 0.55
CA SER A 129 -1.53 15.50 1.14
C SER A 129 -1.82 15.99 2.56
N ARG A 130 -0.92 15.77 3.53
CA ARG A 130 -1.07 16.38 4.86
C ARG A 130 -0.99 17.91 4.76
N ASP A 131 0.09 18.42 4.19
CA ASP A 131 0.33 19.86 4.09
C ASP A 131 0.41 20.30 2.62
N GLY A 132 -0.41 21.27 2.21
CA GLY A 132 -0.41 21.82 0.85
C GLY A 132 0.93 22.44 0.40
N LEU A 133 1.85 22.69 1.34
CA LEU A 133 3.20 23.21 1.08
C LEU A 133 4.22 22.13 0.69
N VAL A 134 3.98 20.86 1.03
CA VAL A 134 4.81 19.73 0.57
C VAL A 134 4.57 19.47 -0.92
N ALA A 135 3.44 19.91 -1.49
CA ALA A 135 3.22 19.81 -2.93
C ALA A 135 4.25 20.61 -3.76
N PHE A 136 4.73 21.76 -3.27
CA PHE A 136 5.59 22.67 -4.03
C PHE A 136 7.07 22.24 -4.07
N ALA A 137 7.60 21.62 -3.00
CA ALA A 137 8.98 21.13 -3.01
C ALA A 137 9.17 19.82 -3.81
N TYR A 138 8.07 19.12 -4.13
CA TYR A 138 8.11 17.74 -4.64
C TYR A 138 7.70 17.60 -6.11
N ASP A 139 6.90 18.52 -6.67
CA ASP A 139 6.63 18.52 -8.12
C ASP A 139 7.85 18.95 -8.96
N THR A 140 8.89 19.55 -8.35
CA THR A 140 10.12 19.97 -9.06
C THR A 140 11.18 18.85 -9.17
N ILE A 141 11.05 17.74 -8.43
CA ILE A 141 11.97 16.59 -8.51
C ILE A 141 11.13 15.34 -8.77
N GLY A 142 10.87 15.03 -10.04
CA GLY A 142 10.08 13.88 -10.50
C GLY A 142 10.52 12.50 -9.97
N GLY A 143 11.67 12.41 -9.28
CA GLY A 143 12.17 11.21 -8.61
C GLY A 143 11.32 10.74 -7.42
N GLY A 144 10.63 11.63 -6.71
CA GLY A 144 9.96 11.26 -5.45
C GLY A 144 8.73 10.35 -5.60
N LYS A 145 7.86 10.65 -6.57
CA LYS A 145 6.70 9.81 -6.90
C LYS A 145 7.13 8.41 -7.37
N LEU A 146 8.27 8.32 -8.07
CA LEU A 146 8.82 7.06 -8.56
C LEU A 146 9.24 6.12 -7.42
N MET A 147 9.69 6.66 -6.28
CA MET A 147 10.20 5.85 -5.17
C MET A 147 9.11 5.15 -4.35
N GLN A 148 8.03 5.87 -4.00
CA GLN A 148 6.89 5.26 -3.30
C GLN A 148 6.21 4.21 -4.20
N GLN A 149 6.05 4.53 -5.49
CA GLN A 149 5.55 3.57 -6.48
C GLN A 149 6.46 2.34 -6.59
N ALA A 150 7.78 2.51 -6.68
CA ALA A 150 8.72 1.39 -6.73
C ALA A 150 8.64 0.49 -5.50
N THR A 151 8.39 1.09 -4.32
CA THR A 151 8.20 0.34 -3.07
C THR A 151 7.00 -0.60 -3.16
N TRP A 152 5.85 -0.09 -3.60
CA TRP A 152 4.63 -0.88 -3.72
C TRP A 152 4.68 -1.90 -4.87
N VAL A 153 5.35 -1.55 -5.97
CA VAL A 153 5.61 -2.47 -7.08
C VAL A 153 6.44 -3.67 -6.62
N ASP A 154 7.57 -3.44 -5.94
CA ASP A 154 8.40 -4.56 -5.44
C ASP A 154 7.65 -5.39 -4.38
N PHE A 155 6.81 -4.75 -3.56
CA PHE A 155 5.95 -5.47 -2.61
C PHE A 155 5.01 -6.43 -3.34
N CYS A 156 4.29 -5.96 -4.36
CA CYS A 156 3.42 -6.81 -5.18
C CYS A 156 4.21 -7.96 -5.83
N GLN A 157 5.41 -7.68 -6.38
CA GLN A 157 6.26 -8.70 -7.00
C GLN A 157 6.70 -9.78 -5.99
N ARG A 158 7.09 -9.40 -4.76
CA ARG A 158 7.46 -10.35 -3.70
C ARG A 158 6.29 -11.21 -3.25
N VAL A 159 5.08 -10.63 -3.14
CA VAL A 159 3.88 -11.40 -2.81
C VAL A 159 3.55 -12.39 -3.93
N ALA A 160 3.64 -11.96 -5.19
CA ALA A 160 3.47 -12.84 -6.34
C ALA A 160 4.47 -14.00 -6.32
N GLN A 161 5.75 -13.75 -6.05
CA GLN A 161 6.75 -14.81 -5.90
C GLN A 161 6.42 -15.77 -4.75
N ALA A 162 6.00 -15.24 -3.59
CA ALA A 162 5.67 -16.06 -2.43
C ALA A 162 4.45 -16.95 -2.64
N SER A 163 3.54 -16.59 -3.55
CA SER A 163 2.40 -17.43 -3.95
C SER A 163 2.82 -18.75 -4.61
N GLY A 164 4.05 -18.83 -5.15
CA GLY A 164 4.54 -19.96 -5.93
C GLY A 164 3.97 -20.06 -7.36
N GLY A 165 3.15 -19.10 -7.78
CA GLY A 165 2.59 -19.04 -9.12
C GLY A 165 3.44 -18.26 -10.12
N GLN A 166 2.84 -17.92 -11.26
CA GLN A 166 3.47 -17.13 -12.32
C GLN A 166 2.70 -15.83 -12.53
N ALA A 167 3.41 -14.71 -12.44
CA ALA A 167 2.83 -13.41 -12.79
C ALA A 167 2.37 -13.42 -14.26
N LEU A 168 1.14 -12.96 -14.50
CA LEU A 168 0.59 -12.83 -15.85
C LEU A 168 1.18 -11.64 -16.61
N GLY A 169 1.80 -10.70 -15.90
CA GLY A 169 2.38 -9.50 -16.46
C GLY A 169 3.12 -8.68 -15.40
N PRO A 170 3.60 -7.49 -15.78
CA PRO A 170 4.12 -6.50 -14.85
C PRO A 170 3.08 -6.06 -13.81
N VAL A 171 3.51 -5.33 -12.78
CA VAL A 171 2.57 -4.73 -11.83
C VAL A 171 1.82 -3.61 -12.54
N THR A 172 0.49 -3.63 -12.48
CA THR A 172 -0.32 -2.52 -12.97
C THR A 172 -0.45 -1.47 -11.88
N VAL A 173 -0.23 -0.21 -12.26
CA VAL A 173 -0.39 0.95 -11.39
C VAL A 173 -1.47 1.84 -11.98
N GLU A 174 -2.61 1.90 -11.30
CA GLU A 174 -3.72 2.80 -11.61
C GLU A 174 -3.71 3.97 -10.63
N THR A 175 -3.95 5.18 -11.13
CA THR A 175 -4.12 6.36 -10.30
C THR A 175 -5.33 7.15 -10.78
N THR A 176 -6.27 7.38 -9.87
CA THR A 176 -7.36 8.34 -10.06
C THR A 176 -7.14 9.54 -9.14
N ARG A 177 -7.01 10.73 -9.73
CA ARG A 177 -6.90 11.99 -9.00
C ARG A 177 -8.26 12.68 -9.00
N HIS A 178 -8.88 12.76 -7.83
CA HIS A 178 -10.15 13.46 -7.62
C HIS A 178 -9.87 14.90 -7.17
N ALA A 179 -10.16 15.87 -8.04
CA ALA A 179 -10.07 17.28 -7.72
C ALA A 179 -11.24 17.74 -6.83
N ASN A 180 -11.05 18.87 -6.16
CA ASN A 180 -12.06 19.43 -5.25
C ASN A 180 -13.33 19.92 -5.98
N ASP A 181 -13.24 20.17 -7.29
CA ASP A 181 -14.35 20.59 -8.14
C ASP A 181 -15.19 19.41 -8.68
N GLY A 182 -14.86 18.17 -8.26
CA GLY A 182 -15.53 16.95 -8.67
C GLY A 182 -14.99 16.32 -9.96
N THR A 183 -14.00 16.92 -10.62
CA THR A 183 -13.34 16.30 -11.77
C THR A 183 -12.40 15.16 -11.33
N ALA A 184 -12.22 14.17 -12.21
CA ALA A 184 -11.34 13.03 -11.97
C ALA A 184 -10.42 12.79 -13.18
N GLU A 185 -9.13 12.66 -12.92
CA GLU A 185 -8.13 12.28 -13.92
C GLU A 185 -7.67 10.85 -13.65
N TYR A 186 -7.72 9.98 -14.66
CA TYR A 186 -7.30 8.58 -14.55
C TYR A 186 -6.03 8.34 -15.37
N THR A 187 -5.07 7.66 -14.76
CA THR A 187 -3.85 7.19 -15.44
C THR A 187 -3.59 5.72 -15.10
N VAL A 188 -3.02 5.00 -16.07
CA VAL A 188 -2.59 3.61 -15.90
C VAL A 188 -1.18 3.45 -16.46
N SER A 189 -0.35 2.72 -15.73
CA SER A 189 1.00 2.35 -16.16
C SER A 189 1.34 0.93 -15.73
N HIS A 190 2.39 0.37 -16.30
CA HIS A 190 2.86 -0.98 -16.02
C HIS A 190 4.34 -0.90 -15.65
N ALA A 191 4.72 -1.54 -14.54
CA ALA A 191 6.06 -1.47 -13.96
C ALA A 191 6.75 -2.83 -13.89
#